data_AF-A0A537W3J4-F1
#
_entry.id   AF-A0A537W3J4-F1
#
_cell.length_a   1.000
_cell.length_b   1.000
_cell.length_c   1.000
_cell.angle_alpha   90.00
_cell.angle_beta   90.00
_cell.angle_gamma   90.00
#
_symmetry.space_group_name_H-M   'P 1'
#
loop_
_entity.id
_entity.type
_entity.pdbx_description
1 polymer ?
#
loop_
_entity_poly.entity_id
_entity_poly.type
_entity_poly.pdbx_seq_one_letter_code
_entity_poly.pdbx_strand_id
1 'polypeptide(L)'
;MPRKSLRPHLNQIRSWVRQGRTDAWIAHQLEVSVRDIEQFKRMNELVGDDALSEGSISPEYPEEIDLRAEDDALIAAELEAAEIAAERTRAEEEQNGEEPDEEAAVSRTRRRSRRGGRGRRTAGRAAEPLEGTFDHGEEGYGLWLDPAIQDNPIYAEHWAGHRPVEVAVEEDRIVIRRIGEDD
;
A
#
# COMPACT_ATOMS: atom_id res chain seq x y z
N MET A 1 13.31 26.28 22.01
CA MET A 1 14.70 25.83 21.76
C MET A 1 15.47 26.97 21.10
N PRO A 2 16.74 27.22 21.47
CA PRO A 2 17.55 28.24 20.83
C PRO A 2 17.76 27.88 19.34
N ARG A 3 17.51 28.84 18.44
CA ARG A 3 17.66 28.64 17.00
C ARG A 3 19.15 28.51 16.65
N LYS A 4 19.58 27.32 16.22
CA LYS A 4 20.92 27.12 15.67
C LYS A 4 21.02 27.87 14.33
N SER A 5 22.14 28.55 14.11
CA SER A 5 22.33 29.31 12.88
C SER A 5 22.59 28.36 11.69
N LEU A 6 21.73 28.45 10.67
CA LEU A 6 21.84 27.62 9.45
C LEU A 6 22.82 28.17 8.40
N ARG A 7 23.28 29.42 8.56
CA ARG A 7 24.20 30.10 7.64
C ARG A 7 25.50 29.33 7.36
N PRO A 8 26.18 28.70 8.35
CA PRO A 8 27.40 27.92 8.10
C PRO A 8 27.15 26.69 7.22
N HIS A 9 25.92 26.15 7.23
CA HIS A 9 25.55 24.92 6.55
C HIS A 9 24.96 25.16 5.15
N LEU A 10 25.03 26.38 4.62
CA LEU A 10 24.40 26.76 3.35
C LEU A 10 24.85 25.88 2.17
N ASN A 11 26.16 25.64 2.02
CA ASN A 11 26.68 24.80 0.94
C ASN A 11 26.31 23.32 1.12
N GLN A 12 26.18 22.87 2.37
CA GLN A 12 25.76 21.52 2.70
C GLN A 12 24.30 21.28 2.32
N ILE A 13 23.42 22.22 2.70
CA ILE A 13 22.00 22.21 2.33
C ILE A 13 21.85 22.25 0.80
N ARG A 14 22.62 23.09 0.09
CA ARG A 14 22.62 23.11 -1.39
C ARG A 14 22.96 21.75 -2.01
N SER A 15 23.99 21.08 -1.47
CA SER A 15 24.40 19.77 -1.97
C SER A 15 23.30 18.73 -1.74
N TRP A 16 22.68 18.71 -0.57
CA TRP A 16 21.60 17.79 -0.23
C TRP A 16 20.32 18.04 -1.03
N VAL A 17 19.95 19.30 -1.27
CA VAL A 17 18.82 19.65 -2.14
C VAL A 17 19.08 19.17 -3.57
N ARG A 18 20.31 19.32 -4.10
CA ARG A 18 20.67 18.79 -5.43
C ARG A 18 20.66 17.26 -5.49
N GLN A 19 20.88 16.60 -4.36
CA GLN A 19 20.78 15.14 -4.22
C GLN A 19 19.33 14.65 -4.01
N GLY A 20 18.33 15.55 -4.01
CA GLY A 20 16.93 15.17 -3.81
C GLY A 20 16.56 14.81 -2.37
N ARG A 21 17.34 15.25 -1.37
CA ARG A 21 17.01 15.02 0.04
C ARG A 21 15.86 15.93 0.48
N THR A 22 14.94 15.38 1.26
CA THR A 22 13.76 16.09 1.77
C THR A 22 14.11 17.05 2.91
N ASP A 23 13.29 18.08 3.11
CA ASP A 23 13.51 19.10 4.15
C ASP A 23 13.39 18.50 5.56
N ALA A 24 12.56 17.47 5.75
CA ALA A 24 12.48 16.70 6.98
C ALA A 24 13.79 15.97 7.31
N TRP A 25 14.44 15.41 6.28
CA TRP A 25 15.75 14.74 6.45
C TRP A 25 16.85 15.76 6.80
N ILE A 26 16.88 16.90 6.11
CA ILE A 26 17.85 17.98 6.38
C ILE A 26 17.64 18.56 7.79
N ALA A 27 16.39 18.74 8.20
CA ALA A 27 16.02 19.26 9.51
C ALA A 27 16.47 18.32 10.64
N HIS A 28 16.26 17.02 10.49
CA HIS A 28 16.74 16.00 11.43
C HIS A 28 18.26 16.05 11.56
N GLN A 29 18.98 16.11 10.44
CA GLN A 29 20.45 16.07 10.41
C GLN A 29 21.10 17.30 11.05
N LEU A 30 20.47 18.47 10.94
CA LEU A 30 20.96 19.72 11.54
C LEU A 30 20.36 19.97 12.94
N GLU A 31 19.52 19.06 13.44
CA GLU A 31 18.76 19.18 14.69
C GLU A 31 17.99 20.52 14.77
N VAL A 32 17.30 20.87 13.68
CA VAL A 32 16.45 22.06 13.57
C VAL A 32 15.02 21.67 13.17
N SER A 33 14.09 22.62 13.20
CA SER A 33 12.72 22.37 12.74
C SER A 33 12.63 22.39 11.21
N VAL A 34 11.68 21.63 10.65
CA VAL A 34 11.40 21.61 9.21
C VAL A 34 11.06 23.01 8.69
N ARG A 35 10.27 23.76 9.47
CA ARG A 35 9.90 25.16 9.17
C ARG A 35 11.12 26.09 9.07
N ASP A 36 12.14 25.89 9.88
CA ASP A 36 13.37 26.69 9.80
C ASP A 36 14.16 26.37 8.51
N ILE A 37 14.15 25.11 8.04
CA ILE A 37 14.75 24.71 6.75
C ILE A 37 13.97 25.29 5.56
N GLU A 38 12.65 25.21 5.57
CA GLU A 38 11.78 25.79 4.53
C GLU A 38 11.97 27.31 4.43
N GLN A 39 11.97 28.00 5.58
CA GLN A 39 12.22 29.44 5.63
C GLN A 39 13.63 29.76 5.12
N PHE A 40 14.64 28.96 5.50
CA PHE A 40 16.01 29.14 5.03
C PHE A 40 16.15 28.92 3.52
N LYS A 41 15.47 27.91 2.95
CA LYS A 41 15.45 27.67 1.48
C LYS A 41 14.80 28.84 0.74
N ARG A 42 13.67 29.36 1.23
CA ARG A 42 13.01 30.55 0.67
C ARG A 42 13.92 31.78 0.70
N MET A 43 14.64 31.99 1.80
CA MET A 43 15.55 33.14 1.95
C MET A 43 16.80 33.07 1.08
N ASN A 44 17.25 31.87 0.69
CA ASN A 44 18.47 31.65 -0.09
C ASN A 44 18.18 31.24 -1.54
N GLU A 45 16.92 31.37 -1.97
CA GLU A 45 16.45 30.99 -3.32
C GLU A 45 16.84 29.55 -3.70
N LEU A 46 16.74 28.63 -2.73
CA LEU A 46 17.03 27.20 -2.89
C LEU A 46 15.76 26.36 -3.03
N VAL A 47 14.64 27.01 -3.35
CA VAL A 47 13.45 26.29 -3.81
C VAL A 47 13.84 25.65 -5.13
N GLY A 48 13.92 24.32 -5.14
CA GLY A 48 14.26 23.57 -6.34
C GLY A 48 13.31 23.95 -7.47
N ASP A 49 13.84 23.89 -8.68
CA ASP A 49 13.15 24.09 -9.96
C ASP A 49 11.96 23.13 -10.19
N ASP A 50 11.63 22.31 -9.19
CA ASP A 50 10.48 21.40 -9.16
C ASP A 50 9.14 22.16 -9.16
N ALA A 51 9.10 23.40 -8.67
CA ALA A 51 7.91 24.25 -8.80
C ALA A 51 7.68 24.79 -10.23
N LEU A 52 8.65 24.62 -11.14
CA LEU A 52 8.50 24.96 -12.56
C LEU A 52 8.24 23.71 -13.43
N SER A 53 8.37 22.49 -12.89
CA SER A 53 7.99 21.27 -13.61
C SER A 53 6.49 20.95 -13.52
N GLU A 54 5.75 21.58 -12.60
CA GLU A 54 4.28 21.46 -12.51
C GLU A 54 3.52 22.54 -13.32
N GLY A 55 4.24 23.43 -14.02
CA GLY A 55 3.66 24.68 -14.56
C GLY A 55 3.78 24.91 -16.07
N SER A 56 4.14 23.92 -16.89
CA SER A 56 4.27 24.14 -18.34
C SER A 56 3.79 22.95 -19.17
N ILE A 57 2.48 22.75 -19.17
CA ILE A 57 1.55 22.55 -20.30
C ILE A 57 0.23 22.20 -19.61
N SER A 58 -0.67 23.16 -19.50
CA SER A 58 -2.08 22.84 -19.30
C SER A 58 -2.57 22.33 -20.65
N PRO A 59 -2.83 21.02 -20.87
CA PRO A 59 -3.77 20.70 -21.92
C PRO A 59 -5.11 21.23 -21.41
N GLU A 60 -5.77 22.01 -22.24
CA GLU A 60 -7.17 22.33 -22.08
C GLU A 60 -7.92 21.00 -22.08
N TYR A 61 -8.19 20.45 -20.89
CA TYR A 61 -9.04 19.27 -20.74
C TYR A 61 -10.47 19.74 -21.08
N PRO A 62 -11.05 19.29 -22.20
CA PRO A 62 -12.46 19.52 -22.43
C PRO A 62 -13.21 18.72 -21.36
N GLU A 63 -14.01 19.43 -20.56
CA GLU A 63 -15.09 18.95 -19.68
C GLU A 63 -14.81 17.65 -18.91
N GLU A 64 -14.70 17.75 -17.58
CA GLU A 64 -14.74 16.62 -16.64
C GLU A 64 -15.77 15.58 -17.08
N ILE A 65 -15.29 14.49 -17.70
CA ILE A 65 -16.12 13.32 -17.99
C ILE A 65 -16.40 12.69 -16.64
N ASP A 66 -17.63 12.81 -16.17
CA ASP A 66 -18.10 12.20 -14.92
C ASP A 66 -18.19 10.68 -15.13
N LEU A 67 -17.05 10.00 -14.95
CA LEU A 67 -16.81 8.56 -15.10
C LEU A 67 -17.79 7.69 -14.29
N ARG A 68 -18.56 8.28 -13.37
CA ARG A 68 -19.55 7.60 -12.54
C ARG A 68 -20.82 7.22 -13.32
N ALA A 69 -21.20 8.00 -14.33
CA ALA A 69 -22.41 7.75 -15.11
C ALA A 69 -22.26 6.59 -16.11
N GLU A 70 -21.03 6.35 -16.58
CA GLU A 70 -20.74 5.26 -17.54
C GLU A 70 -20.74 3.88 -16.85
N ASP A 71 -20.24 3.80 -15.62
CA ASP A 71 -20.17 2.54 -14.87
C ASP A 71 -21.56 2.05 -14.44
N ASP A 72 -22.43 2.96 -13.97
CA ASP A 72 -23.82 2.65 -13.62
C ASP A 72 -24.64 2.14 -14.83
N ALA A 73 -24.38 2.69 -16.03
CA ALA A 73 -25.06 2.27 -17.26
C ALA A 73 -24.64 0.87 -17.72
N LEU A 74 -23.36 0.51 -17.55
CA LEU A 74 -22.86 -0.84 -17.85
C LEU A 74 -23.43 -1.87 -16.88
N ILE A 75 -23.51 -1.55 -15.59
CA ILE A 75 -24.11 -2.44 -14.59
C ILE A 75 -25.61 -2.65 -14.84
N ALA A 76 -26.34 -1.60 -15.23
CA ALA A 76 -27.76 -1.72 -15.56
C ALA A 76 -28.00 -2.62 -16.79
N ALA A 77 -27.18 -2.50 -17.84
CA ALA A 77 -27.29 -3.32 -19.04
C ALA A 77 -26.92 -4.80 -18.78
N GLU A 78 -25.91 -5.07 -17.96
CA GLU A 78 -25.52 -6.42 -17.55
C GLU A 78 -26.64 -7.09 -16.74
N LEU A 79 -27.27 -6.35 -15.82
CA LEU A 79 -28.37 -6.86 -15.00
C LEU A 79 -29.61 -7.19 -15.84
N GLU A 80 -29.96 -6.33 -16.80
CA GLU A 80 -31.09 -6.56 -17.71
C GLU A 80 -30.82 -7.76 -18.64
N ALA A 81 -29.60 -7.92 -19.15
CA ALA A 81 -29.23 -9.08 -19.95
C ALA A 81 -29.27 -10.39 -19.15
N ALA A 82 -28.83 -10.36 -17.88
CA ALA A 82 -28.93 -11.49 -16.97
C ALA A 82 -30.38 -11.85 -16.63
N GLU A 83 -31.26 -10.85 -16.46
CA GLU A 83 -32.69 -11.06 -16.22
C GLU A 83 -33.38 -11.68 -17.45
N ILE A 84 -33.08 -11.18 -18.66
CA ILE A 84 -33.62 -11.76 -19.90
C ILE A 84 -33.12 -13.20 -20.11
N ALA A 85 -31.85 -13.49 -19.78
CA ALA A 85 -31.32 -14.85 -19.85
C ALA A 85 -31.98 -15.77 -18.79
N ALA A 86 -32.21 -15.26 -17.58
CA ALA A 86 -32.93 -15.99 -16.52
C ALA A 86 -34.40 -16.24 -16.89
N GLU A 87 -35.06 -15.29 -17.54
CA GLU A 87 -36.43 -15.44 -18.01
C GLU A 87 -36.51 -16.43 -19.19
N ARG A 88 -35.54 -16.41 -20.11
CA ARG A 88 -35.44 -17.41 -21.18
C ARG A 88 -35.18 -18.81 -20.65
N THR A 89 -34.27 -18.96 -19.70
CA THR A 89 -33.98 -20.26 -19.07
C THR A 89 -35.19 -20.78 -18.29
N ARG A 90 -35.88 -19.93 -17.53
CA ARG A 90 -37.16 -20.30 -16.87
C ARG A 90 -38.25 -20.69 -17.86
N ALA A 91 -38.38 -19.96 -18.97
CA ALA A 91 -39.34 -20.29 -20.01
C ALA A 91 -38.99 -21.60 -20.74
N GLU A 92 -37.70 -21.90 -20.92
CA GLU A 92 -37.21 -23.19 -21.45
C GLU A 92 -37.41 -24.33 -20.44
N GLU A 93 -37.20 -24.09 -19.14
CA GLU A 93 -37.45 -25.05 -18.05
C GLU A 93 -38.95 -25.35 -17.89
N GLU A 94 -39.82 -24.34 -18.00
CA GLU A 94 -41.28 -24.53 -18.03
C GLU A 94 -41.76 -25.26 -19.28
N GLN A 95 -41.06 -25.12 -20.41
CA GLN A 95 -41.37 -25.86 -21.65
C GLN A 95 -40.84 -27.30 -21.63
N ASN A 96 -39.74 -27.58 -20.93
CA ASN A 96 -39.08 -28.88 -20.92
C ASN A 96 -39.45 -29.77 -19.71
N GLY A 97 -40.44 -29.39 -18.89
CA GLY A 97 -40.96 -30.12 -17.70
C GLY A 97 -40.28 -31.45 -17.34
N GLU A 98 -39.09 -31.38 -16.77
CA GLU A 98 -38.29 -32.56 -16.41
C GLU A 98 -38.19 -32.62 -14.88
N GLU A 99 -38.88 -33.62 -14.32
CA GLU A 99 -38.92 -33.90 -12.88
C GLU A 99 -37.50 -34.17 -12.33
N PRO A 100 -37.16 -33.66 -11.14
CA PRO A 100 -35.86 -33.93 -10.54
C PRO A 100 -35.86 -35.33 -9.91
N ASP A 101 -35.02 -36.23 -10.41
CA ASP A 101 -34.79 -37.54 -9.80
C ASP A 101 -33.77 -37.41 -8.65
N GLU A 102 -34.31 -37.31 -7.42
CA GLU A 102 -33.57 -37.34 -6.17
C GLU A 102 -33.22 -38.79 -5.77
N GLU A 103 -32.06 -39.33 -6.15
CA GLU A 103 -31.58 -40.57 -5.51
C GLU A 103 -30.05 -40.76 -5.54
N ALA A 104 -29.36 -40.32 -4.47
CA ALA A 104 -28.10 -40.94 -4.03
C ALA A 104 -27.79 -40.63 -2.56
N ALA A 105 -28.53 -41.28 -1.68
CA ALA A 105 -28.26 -41.33 -0.25
C ALA A 105 -27.00 -42.17 0.08
N VAL A 106 -26.07 -41.53 0.81
CA VAL A 106 -25.41 -42.03 2.04
C VAL A 106 -24.67 -43.39 2.02
N SER A 107 -23.34 -43.34 2.23
CA SER A 107 -22.58 -44.25 3.14
C SER A 107 -21.07 -43.97 3.03
N ARG A 108 -20.18 -44.14 4.02
CA ARG A 108 -20.22 -44.65 5.40
C ARG A 108 -18.88 -44.26 6.08
N THR A 109 -18.96 -43.82 7.33
CA THR A 109 -18.12 -44.22 8.48
C THR A 109 -16.58 -44.15 8.43
N ARG A 110 -16.08 -43.14 9.17
CA ARG A 110 -15.02 -43.15 10.21
C ARG A 110 -14.00 -44.32 10.20
N ARG A 111 -12.71 -43.98 10.06
CA ARG A 111 -11.62 -44.72 10.72
C ARG A 111 -10.73 -43.79 11.53
N ARG A 112 -10.74 -44.06 12.83
CA ARG A 112 -9.86 -43.55 13.88
C ARG A 112 -8.48 -44.17 13.72
N SER A 113 -7.44 -43.37 13.56
CA SER A 113 -6.06 -43.79 13.86
C SER A 113 -5.44 -42.85 14.90
N ARG A 114 -4.99 -43.45 16.01
CA ARG A 114 -4.17 -42.83 17.05
C ARG A 114 -2.73 -43.26 16.77
N ARG A 115 -1.81 -42.32 16.51
CA ARG A 115 -0.43 -42.43 17.01
C ARG A 115 0.34 -41.12 16.82
N GLY A 116 0.93 -40.65 17.91
CA GLY A 116 1.73 -39.43 17.95
C GLY A 116 2.91 -39.47 16.99
N GLY A 117 3.06 -38.37 16.27
CA GLY A 117 4.27 -37.98 15.57
C GLY A 117 4.54 -36.54 15.98
N ARG A 118 5.70 -36.34 16.61
CA ARG A 118 6.21 -35.10 17.18
C ARG A 118 5.97 -33.89 16.27
N GLY A 119 5.56 -32.80 16.88
CA GLY A 119 5.43 -31.49 16.27
C GLY A 119 6.68 -31.11 15.49
N ARG A 120 6.52 -31.01 14.17
CA ARG A 120 7.32 -30.15 13.31
C ARG A 120 6.43 -29.68 12.17
N ARG A 121 5.40 -28.92 12.52
CA ARG A 121 4.54 -28.19 11.58
C ARG A 121 4.47 -26.72 11.99
N THR A 122 5.63 -26.09 12.07
CA THR A 122 5.75 -24.62 12.14
C THR A 122 6.96 -24.19 11.32
N ALA A 123 7.00 -24.62 10.06
CA ALA A 123 7.95 -24.10 9.06
C ALA A 123 7.22 -23.76 7.74
N GLY A 124 5.87 -23.70 7.80
CA GLY A 124 5.02 -23.56 6.63
C GLY A 124 3.74 -22.78 6.88
N ARG A 125 3.55 -22.18 8.06
CA ARG A 125 2.73 -20.97 8.15
C ARG A 125 3.63 -19.83 7.67
N ALA A 126 3.98 -19.90 6.39
CA ALA A 126 4.53 -18.78 5.66
C ALA A 126 3.65 -17.60 6.01
N ALA A 127 4.29 -16.56 6.54
CA ALA A 127 3.67 -15.37 7.08
C ALA A 127 2.38 -15.04 6.32
N GLU A 128 1.24 -15.15 7.02
CA GLU A 128 0.03 -14.49 6.53
C GLU A 128 0.42 -13.03 6.23
N PRO A 129 -0.06 -12.47 5.10
CA PRO A 129 0.30 -11.11 4.73
C PRO A 129 -0.02 -10.21 5.92
N LEU A 130 1.01 -9.58 6.48
CA LEU A 130 0.81 -8.72 7.62
C LEU A 130 0.12 -7.46 7.14
N GLU A 131 -1.09 -7.26 7.63
CA GLU A 131 -1.85 -6.07 7.33
C GLU A 131 -1.25 -4.89 8.11
N GLY A 132 -1.16 -3.75 7.44
CA GLY A 132 -0.67 -2.51 8.01
C GLY A 132 -1.52 -1.36 7.48
N THR A 133 -1.73 -0.36 8.33
CA THR A 133 -2.41 0.88 7.94
C THR A 133 -1.37 1.88 7.49
N PHE A 134 -1.53 2.39 6.27
CA PHE A 134 -0.80 3.57 5.80
C PHE A 134 -1.63 4.81 6.11
N ASP A 135 -1.14 5.63 7.04
CA ASP A 135 -1.79 6.86 7.46
C ASP A 135 -1.10 8.07 6.84
N HIS A 136 -1.90 9.04 6.37
CA HIS A 136 -1.44 10.27 5.78
C HIS A 136 -1.99 11.47 6.57
N GLY A 137 -1.14 12.06 7.41
CA GLY A 137 -1.48 13.25 8.19
C GLY A 137 -0.85 14.52 7.62
N GLU A 138 -1.27 15.68 8.14
CA GLU A 138 -0.64 16.98 7.86
C GLU A 138 0.83 17.04 8.36
N GLU A 139 1.23 16.11 9.21
CA GLU A 139 2.57 15.96 9.79
C GLU A 139 3.44 14.93 9.05
N GLY A 140 2.92 14.28 8.01
CA GLY A 140 3.64 13.33 7.16
C GLY A 140 2.96 11.97 7.02
N TYR A 141 3.72 10.99 6.53
CA TYR A 141 3.26 9.62 6.29
C TYR A 141 3.71 8.68 7.40
N GLY A 142 2.79 7.87 7.92
CA GLY A 142 3.06 6.85 8.93
C GLY A 142 2.61 5.47 8.45
N LEU A 143 3.48 4.47 8.56
CA LEU A 143 3.10 3.07 8.36
C LEU A 143 2.98 2.38 9.71
N TRP A 144 1.77 1.93 10.04
CA TRP A 144 1.47 1.21 11.28
C TRP A 144 1.28 -0.27 10.94
N LEU A 145 2.08 -1.13 11.56
CA LEU A 145 1.98 -2.58 11.39
C LEU A 145 1.17 -3.16 12.56
N ASP A 146 0.35 -4.18 12.30
CA ASP A 146 -0.38 -4.89 13.36
C ASP A 146 0.59 -5.40 14.45
N PRO A 147 0.26 -5.25 15.75
CA PRO A 147 1.04 -5.84 16.85
C PRO A 147 1.44 -7.31 16.67
N ALA A 148 0.65 -8.11 15.94
CA ALA A 148 0.94 -9.51 15.61
C ALA A 148 2.27 -9.71 14.87
N ILE A 149 2.86 -8.65 14.29
CA ILE A 149 4.19 -8.71 13.69
C ILE A 149 5.28 -9.13 14.67
N GLN A 150 5.10 -8.86 15.97
CA GLN A 150 6.06 -9.22 17.01
C GLN A 150 6.20 -10.74 17.18
N ASP A 151 5.12 -11.48 16.93
CA ASP A 151 5.10 -12.95 17.01
C ASP A 151 5.51 -13.61 15.69
N ASN A 152 5.80 -12.82 14.65
CA ASN A 152 6.18 -13.34 13.35
C ASN A 152 7.65 -13.83 13.37
N PRO A 153 7.91 -15.10 13.04
CA PRO A 153 9.26 -15.65 13.06
C PRO A 153 10.21 -14.95 12.07
N ILE A 154 9.71 -14.50 10.91
CA ILE A 154 10.50 -13.76 9.91
C ILE A 154 10.89 -12.39 10.46
N TYR A 155 9.96 -11.71 11.14
CA TYR A 155 10.25 -10.42 11.77
C TYR A 155 11.25 -10.59 12.92
N ALA A 156 11.06 -11.59 13.78
CA ALA A 156 11.97 -11.87 14.88
C ALA A 156 13.39 -12.25 14.41
N GLU A 157 13.51 -12.99 13.30
CA GLU A 157 14.79 -13.46 12.77
C GLU A 157 15.54 -12.39 11.96
N HIS A 158 14.82 -11.59 11.17
CA HIS A 158 15.45 -10.69 10.20
C HIS A 158 15.31 -9.20 10.53
N TRP A 159 14.37 -8.80 11.38
CA TRP A 159 14.02 -7.40 11.62
C TRP A 159 14.17 -6.95 13.07
N ALA A 160 14.05 -7.85 14.05
CA ALA A 160 14.16 -7.51 15.47
C ALA A 160 15.55 -6.91 15.79
N GLY A 161 15.57 -5.61 16.09
CA GLY A 161 16.79 -4.87 16.44
C GLY A 161 17.41 -4.05 15.29
N HIS A 162 16.98 -4.25 14.05
CA HIS A 162 17.41 -3.43 12.92
C HIS A 162 16.59 -2.14 12.84
N ARG A 163 17.17 -1.04 13.35
CA ARG A 163 16.56 0.30 13.32
C ARG A 163 16.78 1.09 12.03
N PRO A 164 17.90 0.96 11.29
CA PRO A 164 18.06 1.69 10.04
C PRO A 164 17.42 0.90 8.89
N VAL A 165 16.39 1.49 8.28
CA VAL A 165 15.69 0.95 7.11
C VAL A 165 15.69 1.98 5.98
N GLU A 166 15.80 1.50 4.75
CA GLU A 166 15.60 2.28 3.53
C GLU A 166 14.19 2.03 3.02
N VAL A 167 13.50 3.09 2.63
CA VAL A 167 12.15 3.03 2.08
C VAL A 167 12.18 3.55 0.65
N ALA A 168 11.85 2.70 -0.31
CA ALA A 168 11.68 3.06 -1.71
C ALA A 168 10.18 3.10 -2.02
N VAL A 169 9.73 4.17 -2.66
CA VAL A 169 8.35 4.35 -3.14
C VAL A 169 8.38 4.25 -4.66
N GLU A 170 7.75 3.20 -5.18
CA GLU A 170 7.56 2.96 -6.61
C GLU A 170 6.10 3.27 -7.00
N GLU A 171 5.78 3.26 -8.30
CA GLU A 171 4.45 3.60 -8.81
C GLU A 171 3.36 2.66 -8.28
N ASP A 172 3.68 1.37 -8.10
CA ASP A 172 2.72 0.33 -7.71
C ASP A 172 2.95 -0.27 -6.31
N ARG A 173 4.05 0.10 -5.62
CA ARG A 173 4.44 -0.52 -4.34
C ARG A 173 5.38 0.35 -3.49
N ILE A 174 5.36 0.12 -2.19
CA ILE A 174 6.36 0.65 -1.24
C ILE A 174 7.21 -0.51 -0.72
N VAL A 175 8.53 -0.39 -0.86
CA VAL A 175 9.50 -1.42 -0.45
C VAL A 175 10.32 -0.90 0.72
N ILE A 176 10.33 -1.66 1.82
CA ILE A 176 11.18 -1.40 2.99
C ILE A 176 12.31 -2.41 3.00
N ARG A 177 13.57 -1.94 3.00
CA ARG A 177 14.78 -2.77 3.07
C ARG A 177 15.59 -2.40 4.31
N ARG A 178 16.35 -3.35 4.84
CA ARG A 178 17.34 -3.07 5.89
C ARG A 178 18.56 -2.40 5.28
N ILE A 179 19.11 -1.41 5.98
CA ILE A 179 20.38 -0.79 5.58
C ILE A 179 21.53 -1.64 6.13
N GLY A 180 22.41 -2.12 5.23
CA GLY A 180 23.66 -2.83 5.60
C GLY A 180 23.68 -4.33 5.37
N GLU A 181 22.79 -4.88 4.54
CA GLU A 181 22.90 -6.26 4.03
C GLU A 181 23.01 -6.29 2.49
N ASP A 182 23.83 -5.38 1.95
CA ASP A 182 24.42 -5.56 0.63
C ASP A 182 25.90 -5.90 0.87
N ASP A 183 26.19 -7.20 0.94
CA ASP A 183 27.54 -7.77 0.74
C ASP A 183 27.41 -8.98 -0.22
#